data_AF-A0ABD0R814-F1
#
_entry.id   AF-A0ABD0R814-F1
#
_cell.length_a   1.000
_cell.length_b   1.000
_cell.length_c   1.000
_cell.angle_alpha   90.00
_cell.angle_beta   90.00
_cell.angle_gamma   90.00
#
_symmetry.space_group_name_H-M   'P 1'
#
loop_
_entity.id
_entity.type
_entity.pdbx_description
1 polymer ?
#
loop_
_entity_poly.entity_id
_entity_poly.type
_entity_poly.pdbx_seq_one_letter_code
_entity_poly.pdbx_strand_id
1 'polypeptide(L)' 'MFKRVVRQSKFRHVFGQAVKNDQCYDDIRVAFCAVNPRFVAIIVEASGGGAFMVLPLHK' A
#
# COMPACT_ATOMS: atom_id res chain seq x y z
N MET A 1 -40.38 8.88 18.14
CA MET A 1 -39.10 9.40 17.61
C MET A 1 -38.38 8.25 16.91
N PHE A 2 -38.32 8.24 15.58
CA PHE A 2 -37.68 7.14 14.84
C PHE A 2 -36.19 7.11 15.17
N LYS A 3 -35.72 6.01 15.77
CA LYS A 3 -34.28 5.78 15.98
C LYS A 3 -33.62 5.79 14.60
N ARG A 4 -32.60 6.63 14.43
CA ARG A 4 -31.80 6.67 13.21
C ARG A 4 -31.12 5.31 13.05
N VAL A 5 -31.65 4.47 12.16
CA VAL A 5 -31.27 3.04 11.97
C VAL A 5 -29.79 2.88 11.61
N VAL A 6 -29.16 3.95 11.13
CA VAL A 6 -27.79 3.96 10.61
C VAL A 6 -26.95 5.05 11.27
N ARG A 7 -25.78 4.66 11.81
CA ARG A 7 -24.78 5.59 12.37
C ARG A 7 -24.32 6.59 11.31
N GLN A 8 -24.37 7.89 11.59
CA GLN A 8 -23.77 8.87 10.69
C GLN A 8 -22.25 8.68 10.65
N SER A 9 -21.71 8.58 9.44
CA SER A 9 -20.28 8.49 9.17
C SER A 9 -20.01 9.17 7.83
N LYS A 10 -19.04 10.09 7.79
CA LYS A 10 -18.56 10.67 6.53
C LYS A 10 -17.91 9.62 5.62
N PHE A 11 -17.45 8.51 6.21
CA PHE A 11 -16.76 7.43 5.50
C PHE A 11 -17.69 6.33 4.99
N ARG A 12 -19.02 6.50 5.08
CA ARG A 12 -20.02 5.47 4.74
C ARG A 12 -19.90 4.96 3.30
N HIS A 13 -19.41 5.79 2.39
CA HIS A 13 -19.27 5.48 0.97
C HIS A 13 -17.80 5.49 0.51
N VAL A 14 -16.85 5.30 1.42
CA VAL A 14 -15.44 5.13 1.07
C VAL A 14 -15.23 3.71 0.56
N PHE A 15 -14.64 3.59 -0.61
CA PHE A 15 -14.22 2.32 -1.20
C PHE A 15 -12.81 2.47 -1.77
N GLY A 16 -12.04 1.39 -1.74
CA GLY A 16 -10.71 1.35 -2.35
C GLY A 16 -10.82 1.07 -3.85
N GLN A 17 -9.97 1.72 -4.64
CA GLN A 17 -9.78 1.43 -6.06
C GLN A 17 -8.32 1.03 -6.26
N ALA A 18 -8.08 -0.22 -6.64
CA ALA A 18 -6.75 -0.67 -7.02
C ALA A 18 -6.32 -0.01 -8.34
N VAL A 19 -5.04 0.33 -8.44
CA VAL A 19 -4.43 0.80 -9.68
C VAL A 19 -4.24 -0.37 -10.65
N LYS A 20 -4.04 -0.06 -11.93
CA LYS A 20 -3.74 -1.07 -12.95
C LYS A 20 -2.30 -1.57 -12.80
N ASN A 21 -2.01 -2.77 -13.29
CA ASN A 21 -0.70 -3.41 -13.15
C ASN A 21 0.45 -2.60 -13.77
N ASP A 22 0.19 -1.79 -14.81
CA ASP A 22 1.17 -0.88 -15.42
C ASP A 22 1.62 0.25 -14.48
N GLN A 23 0.94 0.42 -13.34
CA GLN A 23 1.27 1.38 -12.27
C GLN A 23 1.76 0.66 -11.00
N CYS A 24 1.98 -0.65 -11.05
CA CYS A 24 2.48 -1.47 -9.95
C CYS A 24 3.97 -1.73 -10.09
N TYR A 25 4.59 -2.11 -8.97
CA TYR A 25 5.91 -2.72 -8.98
C TYR A 25 5.74 -4.25 -9.00
N ASP A 26 6.16 -4.88 -10.08
CA ASP A 26 6.07 -6.32 -10.27
C ASP A 26 7.45 -7.00 -10.10
N ASP A 27 7.44 -8.33 -9.96
CA ASP A 27 8.65 -9.18 -9.82
C ASP A 27 9.49 -8.88 -8.56
N ILE A 28 8.86 -8.46 -7.47
CA ILE A 28 9.50 -8.23 -6.17
C ILE A 28 8.97 -9.21 -5.13
N ARG A 29 9.85 -10.04 -4.55
CA ARG A 29 9.53 -10.93 -3.43
C ARG A 29 9.61 -10.19 -2.11
N VAL A 30 8.50 -9.61 -1.67
CA VAL A 30 8.42 -8.73 -0.50
C VAL A 30 8.26 -9.51 0.80
N ALA A 31 9.06 -9.19 1.82
CA ALA A 31 8.82 -9.57 3.21
C ALA A 31 8.18 -8.42 4.01
N PHE A 32 8.70 -7.20 3.87
CA PHE A 32 8.18 -5.98 4.51
C PHE A 32 8.33 -4.77 3.58
N CYS A 33 7.49 -3.75 3.75
CA CYS A 33 7.62 -2.48 3.04
C CYS A 33 7.30 -1.27 3.92
N ALA A 34 7.93 -0.13 3.62
CA ALA A 34 7.65 1.17 4.21
C ALA A 34 7.67 2.24 3.10
N VAL A 35 6.77 3.22 3.18
CA VAL A 35 6.62 4.25 2.15
C VAL A 35 6.62 5.65 2.75
N ASN A 36 7.23 6.59 2.03
CA ASN A 36 7.07 8.02 2.25
C ASN A 36 6.74 8.70 0.89
N PRO A 37 6.47 10.02 0.85
CA PRO A 37 6.10 10.70 -0.40
C PRO A 37 7.14 10.66 -1.53
N ARG A 38 8.37 10.20 -1.27
CA ARG A 38 9.48 10.17 -2.25
C ARG A 38 9.98 8.76 -2.56
N PHE A 39 9.87 7.83 -1.62
CA PHE A 39 10.51 6.52 -1.69
C PHE A 39 9.64 5.41 -1.13
N VAL A 40 9.83 4.21 -1.67
CA VAL A 40 9.37 2.94 -1.11
C VAL A 40 10.60 2.12 -0.74
N ALA A 41 10.72 1.76 0.53
CA ALA A 41 11.70 0.81 1.03
C ALA A 41 11.06 -0.58 1.12
N ILE A 42 11.76 -1.60 0.61
CA ILE A 42 11.29 -2.98 0.52
C ILE A 42 12.36 -3.89 1.10
N ILE A 43 12.01 -4.70 2.09
CA ILE A 43 12.83 -5.83 2.54
C ILE A 43 12.46 -7.02 1.66
N VAL A 44 13.43 -7.57 0.95
CA VAL A 44 13.20 -8.73 0.08
C VAL A 44 13.51 -10.03 0.81
N GLU A 45 12.73 -11.06 0.51
CA GLU A 45 12.99 -12.40 1.02
C GLU A 45 14.24 -12.96 0.33
N ALA A 46 15.32 -13.11 1.09
CA ALA A 46 16.59 -13.66 0.60
C ALA A 46 17.06 -14.78 1.52
N SER A 47 17.53 -15.89 0.92
CA SER A 47 17.99 -17.08 1.64
C SER A 47 19.20 -16.82 2.57
N GLY A 48 19.93 -15.72 2.36
CA GLY A 48 21.08 -15.30 3.17
C GLY A 48 20.82 -14.13 4.14
N GLY A 49 19.58 -13.61 4.20
CA GLY A 49 19.21 -12.46 5.02
C GLY A 49 19.71 -11.09 4.51
N GLY A 50 18.98 -10.02 4.84
CA GLY A 50 19.49 -8.63 4.80
C GLY A 50 19.43 -7.87 3.48
N ALA A 51 18.89 -8.44 2.40
CA ALA A 51 18.69 -7.69 1.16
C ALA A 51 17.47 -6.73 1.27
N PHE A 52 17.67 -5.48 0.91
CA PHE A 52 16.62 -4.47 0.82
C PHE A 52 16.80 -3.61 -0.43
N MET A 53 15.71 -3.01 -0.90
CA MET A 53 15.68 -2.11 -2.05
C MET A 53 14.97 -0.81 -1.68
N VAL A 54 15.43 0.30 -2.23
CA VAL A 54 14.78 1.61 -2.10
C VAL A 54 14.47 2.14 -3.49
N LEU A 55 13.18 2.23 -3.80
CA LEU A 55 12.68 2.72 -5.09
C LEU A 55 12.20 4.16 -4.96
N PRO A 56 12.61 5.09 -5.82
CA PRO A 56 12.01 6.42 -5.88
C PRO A 56 10.62 6.35 -6.53
N LEU A 57 9.65 7.10 -5.99
CA LEU A 57 8.29 7.18 -6.53
C LEU A 57 8.19 8.04 -7.80
N HIS A 58 9.17 8.91 -8.02
CA HIS A 58 9.29 9.80 -9.16
C HIS A 58 10.73 9.76 -9.69
N LYS A 59 10.94 10.03 -10.99
CA LYS A 59 12.28 10.23 -11.54
C LYS A 59 12.98 11.42 -10.89
#